data_AF-A0A6B2L3I3-F1
#
_entry.id   AF-A0A6B2L3I3-F1
#
_cell.length_a   1.000
_cell.length_b   1.000
_cell.length_c   1.000
_cell.angle_alpha   90.00
_cell.angle_beta   90.00
_cell.angle_gamma   90.00
#
_symmetry.space_group_name_H-M   'P 1'
#
loop_
_entity.id
_entity.type
_entity.pdbx_description
1 polymer ?
#
loop_
_entity_poly.entity_id
_entity_poly.type
_entity_poly.pdbx_seq_one_letter_code
_entity_poly.pdbx_strand_id
1 'polypeptide(L)'
;MVRGGIPLGFKSALWQILSGSIHLMSITDKSYYQSLVDKQEINWNTKEAKGSTMADMKQIEKDLIRSLPKFQYFQKSNEGIGALRNVLRAYALHNPAIGYCQSMNIVTGSLLLFLEEEEAFYVLVSIISKVPEYYVRELLGSTVDTRIFNDLIAEKLPTLSEHFQKNFIDLTLVALSWFLCLYIDRIPWEAALRVMDCFIAEGPNILLQMGLAILSTHEEQLLKLDNIVSVKELLDTAQFDCTALCKLAFEELQVDHEDMNARRNYHKYRALQELHKRNNTNIFGSIIKKTKFNQSRVEQYYEEFKSAISIDSTAFSLHFDDFRGVFGSMVKWWPVDFTEFEKLFDLFDQHKDEVITFTEYMLGLDIIMHGSMIQHQQLVFGLYSENDHLSRTLLYQKALPLLSLLNYYRDADLNGQEKDDAFFPLFEFKPEEGEEMLDFGAFRTTSLAILKIEK
;
A
#
# COMPACT_ATOMS: atom_id res chain seq x y z
N MET A 1 21.93 -33.16 -6.24
CA MET A 1 20.79 -34.11 -6.27
C MET A 1 19.46 -33.40 -6.50
N VAL A 2 19.06 -32.43 -5.66
CA VAL A 2 17.78 -31.68 -5.83
C VAL A 2 17.67 -31.01 -7.21
N ARG A 3 18.72 -30.30 -7.67
CA ARG A 3 18.77 -29.69 -9.02
C ARG A 3 18.61 -30.67 -10.19
N GLY A 4 18.85 -31.97 -9.97
CA GLY A 4 18.61 -33.02 -10.96
C GLY A 4 17.15 -33.52 -10.99
N GLY A 5 16.30 -33.02 -10.09
CA GLY A 5 14.92 -33.45 -9.89
C GLY A 5 14.79 -34.52 -8.81
N ILE A 6 13.85 -34.30 -7.89
CA ILE A 6 13.48 -35.29 -6.88
C ILE A 6 12.55 -36.33 -7.52
N PRO A 7 12.84 -37.64 -7.44
CA PRO A 7 11.96 -38.68 -7.98
C PRO A 7 10.56 -38.62 -7.33
N LEU A 8 9.51 -38.86 -8.12
CA LEU A 8 8.12 -38.63 -7.71
C LEU A 8 7.76 -39.27 -6.36
N GLY A 9 8.16 -40.53 -6.13
CA GLY A 9 7.85 -41.26 -4.90
C GLY A 9 8.51 -40.71 -3.62
N PHE A 10 9.50 -39.82 -3.75
CA PHE A 10 10.17 -39.20 -2.61
C PHE A 10 9.78 -37.73 -2.42
N LYS A 11 8.97 -37.14 -3.32
CA LYS A 11 8.62 -35.71 -3.26
C LYS A 11 7.90 -35.36 -1.96
N SER A 12 6.91 -36.14 -1.53
CA SER A 12 6.18 -35.90 -0.28
C SER A 12 7.14 -35.71 0.91
N ALA A 13 7.93 -36.74 1.22
CA ALA A 13 8.85 -36.71 2.34
C ALA A 13 9.93 -35.63 2.20
N LEU A 14 10.55 -35.50 1.01
CA LEU A 14 11.66 -34.56 0.83
C LEU A 14 11.20 -33.11 0.80
N TRP A 15 10.03 -32.78 0.23
CA TRP A 15 9.49 -31.42 0.33
C TRP A 15 9.19 -31.05 1.78
N GLN A 16 8.66 -31.97 2.59
CA GLN A 16 8.42 -31.70 4.00
C GLN A 16 9.72 -31.48 4.79
N ILE A 17 10.75 -32.29 4.54
CA ILE A 17 12.06 -32.15 5.17
C ILE A 17 12.75 -30.84 4.74
N LEU A 18 12.84 -30.59 3.43
CA LEU A 18 13.57 -29.45 2.86
C LEU A 18 12.91 -28.11 3.16
N SER A 19 11.56 -28.07 3.21
CA SER A 19 10.83 -26.87 3.60
C SER A 19 10.88 -26.58 5.10
N GLY A 20 11.18 -27.60 5.92
CA GLY A 20 11.05 -27.54 7.38
C GLY A 20 9.60 -27.75 7.87
N SER A 21 8.65 -28.03 6.98
CA SER A 21 7.23 -28.18 7.35
C SER A 21 6.99 -29.34 8.31
N ILE A 22 7.77 -30.43 8.22
CA ILE A 22 7.68 -31.56 9.16
C ILE A 22 8.02 -31.14 10.59
N HIS A 23 8.99 -30.23 10.75
CA HIS A 23 9.34 -29.69 12.05
C HIS A 23 8.23 -28.76 12.55
N LEU A 24 7.73 -27.86 11.70
CA LEU A 24 6.63 -26.96 12.02
C LEU A 24 5.38 -27.73 12.48
N MET A 25 5.02 -28.81 11.77
CA MET A 25 3.93 -29.69 12.14
C MET A 25 4.18 -30.39 13.48
N SER A 26 5.42 -30.82 13.76
CA SER A 26 5.76 -31.52 15.01
C SER A 26 5.69 -30.65 16.27
N ILE A 27 5.94 -29.34 16.13
CA ILE A 27 5.90 -28.38 17.25
C ILE A 27 4.55 -27.68 17.39
N THR A 28 3.67 -27.81 16.40
CA THR A 28 2.33 -27.24 16.41
C THR A 28 1.36 -28.22 17.07
N ASP A 29 0.31 -27.71 17.70
CA ASP A 29 -0.75 -28.56 18.24
C ASP A 29 -1.37 -29.41 17.13
N LYS A 30 -1.56 -30.71 17.36
CA LYS A 30 -2.10 -31.66 16.37
C LYS A 30 -3.50 -31.29 15.87
N SER A 31 -4.27 -30.55 16.65
CA SER A 31 -5.60 -30.07 16.28
C SER A 31 -5.57 -28.73 15.55
N TYR A 32 -4.40 -28.10 15.38
CA TYR A 32 -4.30 -26.74 14.86
C TYR A 32 -4.92 -26.59 13.48
N TYR A 33 -4.49 -27.41 12.51
CA TYR A 33 -5.04 -27.36 11.16
C TYR A 33 -6.55 -27.62 11.16
N GLN A 34 -6.99 -28.68 11.84
CA GLN A 34 -8.42 -29.01 11.96
C GLN A 34 -9.21 -27.85 12.58
N SER A 35 -8.67 -27.17 13.58
CA SER A 35 -9.32 -26.01 14.21
C SER A 35 -9.49 -24.83 13.25
N LEU A 36 -8.56 -24.64 12.29
CA LEU A 36 -8.70 -23.63 11.23
C LEU A 36 -9.80 -24.04 10.24
N VAL A 37 -9.86 -25.33 9.88
CA VAL A 37 -10.87 -25.90 8.99
C VAL A 37 -12.28 -25.79 9.59
N ASP A 38 -12.43 -26.05 10.88
CA ASP A 38 -13.72 -25.92 11.56
C ASP A 38 -14.13 -24.44 11.65
N LYS A 39 -13.20 -23.55 12.02
CA LYS A 39 -13.45 -22.10 12.14
C LYS A 39 -13.87 -21.47 10.81
N GLN A 40 -13.21 -21.83 9.70
CA GLN A 40 -13.59 -21.28 8.39
C GLN A 40 -14.95 -21.76 7.92
N GLU A 41 -15.32 -23.01 8.24
CA GLU A 41 -16.62 -23.56 7.85
C GLU A 41 -17.75 -22.84 8.60
N ILE A 42 -17.57 -22.61 9.90
CA ILE A 42 -18.47 -21.78 10.70
C ILE A 42 -18.56 -20.37 10.10
N ASN A 43 -17.43 -19.69 9.93
CA ASN A 43 -17.37 -18.32 9.40
C ASN A 43 -18.06 -18.17 8.04
N TRP A 44 -17.94 -19.18 7.17
CA TRP A 44 -18.57 -19.21 5.86
C TRP A 44 -20.09 -19.37 5.95
N ASN A 45 -20.55 -20.30 6.80
CA ASN A 45 -21.98 -20.62 6.95
C ASN A 45 -22.75 -19.51 7.70
N THR A 46 -22.14 -18.93 8.74
CA THR A 46 -22.76 -17.86 9.55
C THR A 46 -22.56 -16.47 8.96
N LYS A 47 -21.68 -16.32 7.96
CA LYS A 47 -21.21 -15.03 7.42
C LYS A 47 -20.61 -14.11 8.50
N GLU A 48 -20.08 -14.69 9.57
CA GLU A 48 -19.48 -13.94 10.67
C GLU A 48 -18.09 -13.37 10.34
N ALA A 49 -17.41 -13.89 9.31
CA ALA A 49 -16.16 -13.31 8.85
C ALA A 49 -16.39 -11.87 8.33
N LYS A 50 -15.65 -10.91 8.90
CA LYS A 50 -15.70 -9.48 8.54
C LYS A 50 -14.44 -9.08 7.77
N GLY A 51 -14.54 -8.00 7.00
CA GLY A 51 -13.38 -7.37 6.36
C GLY A 51 -12.68 -8.24 5.30
N SER A 52 -11.34 -8.29 5.35
CA SER A 52 -10.48 -8.94 4.36
C SER A 52 -10.71 -10.45 4.25
N THR A 53 -10.95 -11.15 5.37
CA THR A 53 -11.12 -12.61 5.39
C THR A 53 -12.30 -13.09 4.55
N MET A 54 -13.43 -12.37 4.56
CA MET A 54 -14.58 -12.71 3.72
C MET A 54 -14.32 -12.44 2.24
N ALA A 55 -13.54 -11.41 1.92
CA ALA A 55 -13.12 -11.13 0.54
C ALA A 55 -12.24 -12.26 0.00
N ASP A 56 -11.28 -12.72 0.81
CA ASP A 56 -10.38 -13.84 0.51
C ASP A 56 -11.17 -15.12 0.25
N MET A 57 -12.10 -15.49 1.15
CA MET A 57 -12.94 -16.68 0.98
C MET A 57 -13.73 -16.67 -0.34
N LYS A 58 -14.32 -15.52 -0.70
CA LYS A 58 -15.04 -15.37 -1.96
C LYS A 58 -14.12 -15.49 -3.17
N GLN A 59 -12.90 -14.96 -3.06
CA GLN A 59 -11.92 -15.05 -4.13
C GLN A 59 -11.41 -16.49 -4.30
N ILE A 60 -11.20 -17.21 -3.20
CA ILE A 60 -10.86 -18.64 -3.22
C ILE A 60 -11.92 -19.42 -3.98
N GLU A 61 -13.22 -19.28 -3.66
CA GLU A 61 -14.28 -20.02 -4.36
C GLU A 61 -14.29 -19.81 -5.88
N LYS A 62 -14.01 -18.58 -6.34
CA LYS A 62 -13.88 -18.29 -7.77
C LYS A 62 -12.69 -19.00 -8.41
N ASP A 63 -11.62 -19.18 -7.65
CA ASP A 63 -10.36 -19.71 -8.14
C ASP A 63 -10.33 -21.24 -8.15
N LEU A 64 -11.07 -21.91 -7.26
CA LEU A 64 -11.13 -23.37 -7.16
C LEU A 64 -11.46 -24.04 -8.50
N ILE A 65 -12.49 -23.58 -9.20
CA ILE A 65 -13.01 -24.22 -10.43
C ILE A 65 -12.03 -24.10 -11.60
N ARG A 66 -11.17 -23.07 -11.58
CA ARG A 66 -10.17 -22.79 -12.63
C ARG A 66 -8.76 -23.25 -12.26
N SER A 67 -8.57 -23.88 -11.10
CA SER A 67 -7.26 -24.32 -10.61
C SER A 67 -6.86 -25.63 -11.27
N LEU A 68 -5.72 -25.63 -11.99
CA LEU A 68 -5.10 -26.84 -12.55
C LEU A 68 -6.10 -27.76 -13.30
N PRO A 69 -6.88 -27.24 -14.28
CA PRO A 69 -8.00 -27.98 -14.86
C PRO A 69 -7.58 -29.25 -15.63
N LYS A 70 -6.30 -29.33 -16.01
CA LYS A 70 -5.71 -30.49 -16.71
C LYS A 70 -5.56 -31.73 -15.82
N PHE A 71 -5.60 -31.59 -14.49
CA PHE A 71 -5.37 -32.69 -13.56
C PHE A 71 -6.68 -33.34 -13.11
N GLN A 72 -6.80 -34.65 -13.34
CA GLN A 72 -8.05 -35.38 -13.10
C GLN A 72 -8.52 -35.32 -11.64
N TYR A 73 -7.60 -35.22 -10.69
CA TYR A 73 -7.90 -35.13 -9.26
C TYR A 73 -8.89 -33.99 -8.94
N PHE A 74 -8.71 -32.82 -9.57
CA PHE A 74 -9.56 -31.63 -9.38
C PHE A 74 -10.83 -31.62 -10.24
N GLN A 75 -10.93 -32.49 -11.25
CA GLN A 75 -12.08 -32.54 -12.16
C GLN A 75 -13.11 -33.63 -11.81
N LYS A 76 -12.63 -34.77 -11.30
CA LYS A 76 -13.48 -35.97 -11.10
C LYS A 76 -13.92 -36.18 -9.66
N SER A 77 -13.23 -35.58 -8.69
CA SER A 77 -13.50 -35.75 -7.27
C SER A 77 -13.89 -34.42 -6.63
N ASN A 78 -14.97 -34.42 -5.84
CA ASN A 78 -15.24 -33.30 -4.93
C ASN A 78 -14.19 -33.23 -3.83
N GLU A 79 -13.46 -34.33 -3.57
CA GLU A 79 -12.39 -34.44 -2.59
C GLU A 79 -11.23 -33.48 -2.91
N GLY A 80 -10.71 -33.48 -4.14
CA GLY A 80 -9.58 -32.61 -4.50
C GLY A 80 -9.89 -31.11 -4.42
N ILE A 81 -11.09 -30.71 -4.86
CA ILE A 81 -11.56 -29.32 -4.72
C ILE A 81 -11.87 -28.99 -3.24
N GLY A 82 -12.37 -29.96 -2.47
CA GLY A 82 -12.56 -29.85 -1.03
C GLY A 82 -11.26 -29.58 -0.29
N ALA A 83 -10.24 -30.41 -0.53
CA ALA A 83 -8.92 -30.26 0.07
C ALA A 83 -8.26 -28.93 -0.32
N LEU A 84 -8.33 -28.54 -1.60
CA LEU A 84 -7.81 -27.26 -2.06
C LEU A 84 -8.49 -26.08 -1.36
N ARG A 85 -9.82 -26.13 -1.21
CA ARG A 85 -10.58 -25.13 -0.45
C ARG A 85 -10.12 -25.06 0.99
N ASN A 86 -10.00 -26.21 1.64
CA ASN A 86 -9.66 -26.28 3.05
C ASN A 86 -8.29 -25.67 3.33
N VAL A 87 -7.28 -26.07 2.57
CA VAL A 87 -5.91 -25.58 2.73
C VAL A 87 -5.81 -24.08 2.49
N LEU A 88 -6.40 -23.56 1.40
CA LEU A 88 -6.32 -22.14 1.06
C LEU A 88 -7.01 -21.24 2.09
N ARG A 89 -8.21 -21.63 2.53
CA ARG A 89 -8.96 -20.87 3.53
C ARG A 89 -8.27 -20.98 4.90
N ALA A 90 -7.70 -22.13 5.25
CA ALA A 90 -6.96 -22.31 6.49
C ALA A 90 -5.71 -21.44 6.50
N TYR A 91 -5.01 -21.34 5.37
CA TYR A 91 -3.88 -20.42 5.21
C TYR A 91 -4.28 -18.95 5.40
N ALA A 92 -5.39 -18.52 4.78
CA ALA A 92 -5.87 -17.15 4.93
C ALA A 92 -6.22 -16.79 6.39
N LEU A 93 -6.69 -17.76 7.18
CA LEU A 93 -6.90 -17.59 8.63
C LEU A 93 -5.60 -17.68 9.45
N HIS A 94 -4.67 -18.53 9.05
CA HIS A 94 -3.36 -18.69 9.69
C HIS A 94 -2.54 -17.40 9.63
N ASN A 95 -2.54 -16.71 8.49
CA ASN A 95 -1.83 -15.46 8.31
C ASN A 95 -2.71 -14.37 7.66
N PRO A 96 -3.56 -13.67 8.45
CA PRO A 96 -4.47 -12.64 7.93
C PRO A 96 -3.79 -11.41 7.33
N ALA A 97 -2.50 -11.18 7.64
CA ALA A 97 -1.72 -10.08 7.08
C ALA A 97 -1.40 -10.32 5.59
N ILE A 98 -1.20 -11.59 5.21
CA ILE A 98 -1.06 -11.98 3.80
C ILE A 98 -2.44 -12.31 3.20
N GLY A 99 -3.26 -13.05 3.95
CA GLY A 99 -4.56 -13.54 3.49
C GLY A 99 -4.42 -14.51 2.31
N TYR A 100 -5.37 -14.47 1.39
CA TYR A 100 -5.30 -15.20 0.13
C TYR A 100 -4.83 -14.31 -1.02
N CYS A 101 -3.74 -14.70 -1.67
CA CYS A 101 -3.27 -14.09 -2.90
C CYS A 101 -3.60 -15.00 -4.10
N GLN A 102 -4.11 -14.41 -5.18
CA GLN A 102 -4.32 -15.13 -6.43
C GLN A 102 -2.99 -15.74 -6.90
N SER A 103 -3.04 -16.99 -7.37
CA SER A 103 -1.91 -17.89 -7.70
C SER A 103 -1.55 -18.87 -6.58
N MET A 104 -1.89 -18.62 -5.32
CA MET A 104 -1.73 -19.61 -4.25
C MET A 104 -2.50 -20.90 -4.52
N ASN A 105 -3.65 -20.80 -5.19
CA ASN A 105 -4.46 -21.94 -5.62
C ASN A 105 -3.72 -22.89 -6.57
N ILE A 106 -2.87 -22.34 -7.43
CA ILE A 106 -2.07 -23.13 -8.38
C ILE A 106 -0.94 -23.86 -7.65
N VAL A 107 -0.24 -23.16 -6.74
CA VAL A 107 0.81 -23.75 -5.90
C VAL A 107 0.22 -24.84 -5.00
N THR A 108 -0.87 -24.55 -4.29
CA THR A 108 -1.53 -25.50 -3.38
C THR A 108 -2.09 -26.70 -4.14
N GLY A 109 -2.69 -26.48 -5.31
CA GLY A 109 -3.15 -27.57 -6.15
C GLY A 109 -2.01 -28.51 -6.57
N SER A 110 -0.81 -27.98 -6.83
CA SER A 110 0.36 -28.82 -7.14
C SER A 110 0.84 -29.64 -5.96
N LEU A 111 0.79 -29.08 -4.74
CA LEU A 111 1.19 -29.75 -3.51
C LEU A 111 0.27 -30.95 -3.21
N LEU A 112 -1.05 -30.77 -3.36
CA LEU A 112 -2.07 -31.80 -3.14
C LEU A 112 -1.99 -33.00 -4.10
N LEU A 113 -1.16 -32.94 -5.14
CA LEU A 113 -0.89 -34.10 -6.00
C LEU A 113 0.14 -35.07 -5.38
N PHE A 114 0.87 -34.63 -4.35
CA PHE A 114 1.95 -35.40 -3.73
C PHE A 114 1.81 -35.53 -2.22
N LEU A 115 1.08 -34.62 -1.57
CA LEU A 115 0.97 -34.48 -0.13
C LEU A 115 -0.47 -34.69 0.31
N GLU A 116 -0.64 -35.23 1.52
CA GLU A 116 -1.93 -35.21 2.20
C GLU A 116 -2.36 -33.77 2.52
N GLU A 117 -3.66 -33.56 2.78
CA GLU A 117 -4.24 -32.22 2.91
C GLU A 117 -3.53 -31.35 3.97
N GLU A 118 -3.33 -31.88 5.18
CA GLU A 118 -2.64 -31.16 6.27
C GLU A 118 -1.15 -30.92 5.95
N GLU A 119 -0.49 -31.89 5.33
CA GLU A 119 0.92 -31.75 4.94
C GLU A 119 1.10 -30.64 3.91
N ALA A 120 0.18 -30.56 2.93
CA ALA A 120 0.14 -29.52 1.92
C ALA A 120 -0.03 -28.12 2.54
N PHE A 121 -0.85 -28.00 3.60
CA PHE A 121 -0.98 -26.75 4.36
C PHE A 121 0.35 -26.31 4.96
N TYR A 122 1.07 -27.17 5.68
CA TYR A 122 2.34 -26.77 6.31
C TYR A 122 3.46 -26.51 5.28
N VAL A 123 3.47 -27.24 4.16
CA VAL A 123 4.41 -26.95 3.06
C VAL A 123 4.08 -25.61 2.41
N LEU A 124 2.80 -25.28 2.21
CA LEU A 124 2.38 -23.96 1.71
C LEU A 124 2.80 -22.83 2.64
N VAL A 125 2.60 -22.99 3.97
CA VAL A 125 3.08 -22.03 4.98
C VAL A 125 4.59 -21.80 4.84
N SER A 126 5.35 -22.88 4.69
CA SER A 126 6.80 -22.81 4.55
C SER A 126 7.22 -22.11 3.24
N ILE A 127 6.55 -22.40 2.11
CA ILE A 127 6.80 -21.75 0.81
C ILE A 127 6.55 -20.25 0.90
N ILE A 128 5.39 -19.83 1.43
CA ILE A 128 5.03 -18.41 1.49
C ILE A 128 5.93 -17.67 2.48
N SER A 129 6.34 -18.31 3.59
CA SER A 129 7.27 -17.70 4.55
C SER A 129 8.65 -17.35 3.96
N LYS A 130 9.07 -18.01 2.88
CA LYS A 130 10.32 -17.70 2.16
C LYS A 130 10.20 -16.44 1.29
N VAL A 131 8.99 -16.08 0.86
CA VAL A 131 8.72 -14.92 -0.01
C VAL A 131 7.39 -14.23 0.36
N PRO A 132 7.20 -13.78 1.61
CA PRO A 132 5.91 -13.24 2.06
C PRO A 132 5.51 -12.01 1.24
N GLU A 133 6.50 -11.19 0.87
CA GLU A 133 6.33 -9.97 0.08
C GLU A 133 5.85 -10.20 -1.36
N TYR A 134 5.88 -11.44 -1.86
CA TYR A 134 5.28 -11.77 -3.16
C TYR A 134 3.76 -11.84 -3.08
N TYR A 135 3.21 -12.18 -1.91
CA TYR A 135 1.80 -12.54 -1.77
C TYR A 135 0.96 -11.50 -1.01
N VAL A 136 1.58 -10.42 -0.53
CA VAL A 136 0.84 -9.25 -0.02
C VAL A 136 0.19 -8.46 -1.15
N ARG A 137 -0.82 -7.63 -0.85
CA ARG A 137 -1.63 -6.92 -1.85
C ARG A 137 -0.82 -6.03 -2.79
N GLU A 138 0.24 -5.43 -2.28
CA GLU A 138 1.11 -4.52 -3.01
C GLU A 138 2.08 -5.27 -3.95
N LEU A 139 2.21 -6.60 -3.82
CA LEU A 139 3.13 -7.46 -4.58
C LEU A 139 4.56 -6.90 -4.64
N LEU A 140 5.00 -6.21 -3.58
CA LEU A 140 6.24 -5.44 -3.56
C LEU A 140 7.44 -6.34 -3.88
N GLY A 141 7.51 -7.52 -3.27
CA GLY A 141 8.61 -8.45 -3.48
C GLY A 141 8.65 -8.97 -4.93
N SER A 142 7.49 -9.26 -5.52
CA SER A 142 7.43 -9.75 -6.90
C SER A 142 7.78 -8.64 -7.91
N THR A 143 7.38 -7.40 -7.63
CA THR A 143 7.77 -6.22 -8.40
C THR A 143 9.28 -5.97 -8.32
N VAL A 144 9.86 -6.08 -7.13
CA VAL A 144 11.31 -5.95 -6.89
C VAL A 144 12.07 -7.01 -7.69
N ASP A 145 11.68 -8.27 -7.58
CA ASP A 145 12.38 -9.35 -8.29
C ASP A 145 12.16 -9.28 -9.81
N THR A 146 11.05 -8.72 -10.28
CA THR A 146 10.86 -8.39 -11.70
C THR A 146 11.86 -7.33 -12.20
N ARG A 147 12.16 -6.31 -11.38
CA ARG A 147 13.19 -5.31 -11.72
C ARG A 147 14.57 -5.95 -11.78
N ILE A 148 14.90 -6.78 -10.78
CA ILE A 148 16.17 -7.52 -10.78
C ILE A 148 16.25 -8.46 -11.97
N PHE A 149 15.15 -9.10 -12.35
CA PHE A 149 15.09 -9.95 -13.52
C PHE A 149 15.47 -9.18 -14.80
N ASN A 150 14.94 -7.97 -14.98
CA ASN A 150 15.31 -7.11 -16.10
C ASN A 150 16.80 -6.68 -16.07
N ASP A 151 17.34 -6.38 -14.88
CA ASP A 151 18.78 -6.09 -14.73
C ASP A 151 19.62 -7.31 -15.14
N LEU A 152 19.24 -8.51 -14.69
CA LEU A 152 19.92 -9.75 -15.03
C LEU A 152 19.82 -10.08 -16.52
N ILE A 153 18.69 -9.78 -17.18
CA ILE A 153 18.56 -9.91 -18.64
C ILE A 153 19.53 -8.95 -19.32
N ALA A 154 19.64 -7.70 -18.86
CA ALA A 154 20.60 -6.74 -19.42
C ALA A 154 22.06 -7.19 -19.25
N GLU A 155 22.39 -7.84 -18.13
CA GLU A 155 23.74 -8.33 -17.85
C GLU A 155 24.09 -9.62 -18.60
N LYS A 156 23.16 -10.58 -18.66
CA LYS A 156 23.41 -11.95 -19.15
C LYS A 156 22.96 -12.16 -20.59
N LEU A 157 21.95 -11.43 -21.04
CA LEU A 157 21.36 -11.52 -22.38
C LEU A 157 21.24 -10.10 -23.00
N PRO A 158 22.36 -9.36 -23.15
CA PRO A 158 22.34 -7.94 -23.51
C PRO A 158 21.69 -7.67 -24.88
N THR A 159 21.91 -8.55 -25.86
CA THR A 159 21.29 -8.45 -27.19
C THR A 159 19.77 -8.52 -27.11
N LEU A 160 19.26 -9.48 -26.30
CA LEU A 160 17.82 -9.63 -26.07
C LEU A 160 17.24 -8.44 -25.31
N SER A 161 17.96 -7.93 -24.31
CA SER A 161 17.56 -6.74 -23.54
C SER A 161 17.41 -5.52 -24.44
N GLU A 162 18.42 -5.24 -25.30
CA GLU A 162 18.38 -4.12 -26.25
C GLU A 162 17.21 -4.26 -27.22
N HIS A 163 16.97 -5.48 -27.72
CA HIS A 163 15.85 -5.77 -28.60
C HIS A 163 14.49 -5.53 -27.92
N PHE A 164 14.31 -6.00 -26.69
CA PHE A 164 13.07 -5.75 -25.93
C PHE A 164 12.86 -4.27 -25.63
N GLN A 165 13.91 -3.53 -25.26
CA GLN A 165 13.83 -2.09 -25.04
C GLN A 165 13.45 -1.34 -26.33
N LYS A 166 14.09 -1.67 -27.46
CA LYS A 166 13.82 -1.05 -28.76
C LYS A 166 12.37 -1.23 -29.21
N ASN A 167 11.77 -2.38 -28.90
CA ASN A 167 10.41 -2.74 -29.27
C ASN A 167 9.38 -2.50 -28.14
N PHE A 168 9.77 -1.84 -27.05
CA PHE A 168 8.89 -1.58 -25.89
C PHE A 168 8.23 -2.84 -25.31
N ILE A 169 8.95 -3.96 -25.32
CA ILE A 169 8.48 -5.25 -24.79
C ILE A 169 8.74 -5.27 -23.28
N ASP A 170 7.67 -5.20 -22.49
CA ASP A 170 7.71 -5.29 -21.03
C ASP A 170 7.33 -6.69 -20.54
N LEU A 171 8.29 -7.38 -19.92
CA LEU A 171 8.10 -8.73 -19.37
C LEU A 171 7.44 -8.76 -18.00
N THR A 172 7.05 -7.62 -17.42
CA THR A 172 6.55 -7.55 -16.04
C THR A 172 5.41 -8.54 -15.77
N LEU A 173 4.39 -8.58 -16.64
CA LEU A 173 3.27 -9.50 -16.46
C LEU A 173 3.65 -10.97 -16.66
N VAL A 174 4.62 -11.25 -17.55
CA VAL A 174 5.15 -12.60 -17.78
C VAL A 174 5.89 -13.07 -16.53
N ALA A 175 6.81 -12.26 -16.02
CA ALA A 175 7.58 -12.53 -14.81
C ALA A 175 6.69 -12.70 -13.57
N LEU A 176 5.71 -11.81 -13.36
CA LEU A 176 4.72 -11.96 -12.26
C LEU A 176 3.99 -13.31 -12.34
N SER A 177 3.56 -13.72 -13.54
CA SER A 177 2.86 -14.99 -13.73
C SER A 177 3.74 -16.22 -13.47
N TRP A 178 5.04 -16.11 -13.70
CA TRP A 178 6.02 -17.14 -13.39
C TRP A 178 6.31 -17.22 -11.90
N PHE A 179 6.59 -16.07 -11.27
CA PHE A 179 7.06 -16.01 -9.89
C PHE A 179 5.97 -16.34 -8.87
N LEU A 180 4.76 -15.81 -9.05
CA LEU A 180 3.65 -16.06 -8.11
C LEU A 180 3.16 -17.50 -8.13
N CYS A 181 3.27 -18.18 -9.28
CA CYS A 181 2.87 -19.57 -9.46
C CYS A 181 4.04 -20.57 -9.38
N LEU A 182 5.27 -20.13 -9.10
CA LEU A 182 6.47 -20.98 -9.16
C LEU A 182 6.57 -21.78 -10.48
N TYR A 183 6.26 -21.11 -11.60
CA TYR A 183 6.21 -21.64 -12.97
C TYR A 183 5.14 -22.73 -13.25
N ILE A 184 4.33 -23.10 -12.26
CA ILE A 184 3.28 -24.09 -12.44
C ILE A 184 2.24 -23.58 -13.46
N ASP A 185 1.89 -24.46 -14.42
CA ASP A 185 0.99 -24.18 -15.56
C ASP A 185 1.49 -23.05 -16.50
N ARG A 186 2.79 -22.71 -16.42
CA ARG A 186 3.47 -21.76 -17.33
C ARG A 186 4.54 -22.42 -18.20
N ILE A 187 5.07 -23.55 -17.75
CA ILE A 187 6.03 -24.38 -18.48
C ILE A 187 5.61 -25.86 -18.36
N PRO A 188 6.22 -26.79 -19.11
CA PRO A 188 5.96 -28.22 -18.97
C PRO A 188 6.05 -28.68 -17.51
N TRP A 189 5.15 -29.59 -17.14
CA TRP A 189 4.94 -30.00 -15.74
C TRP A 189 6.20 -30.54 -15.07
N GLU A 190 7.00 -31.32 -15.80
CA GLU A 190 8.27 -31.87 -15.31
C GLU A 190 9.26 -30.77 -14.96
N ALA A 191 9.30 -29.67 -15.74
CA ALA A 191 10.16 -28.52 -15.46
C ALA A 191 9.65 -27.75 -14.23
N ALA A 192 8.34 -27.51 -14.15
CA ALA A 192 7.74 -26.82 -13.01
C ALA A 192 7.99 -27.57 -11.69
N LEU A 193 7.93 -28.91 -11.69
CA LEU A 193 8.28 -29.71 -10.52
C LEU A 193 9.74 -29.59 -10.10
N ARG A 194 10.67 -29.43 -11.05
CA ARG A 194 12.09 -29.19 -10.72
C ARG A 194 12.30 -27.79 -10.14
N VAL A 195 11.58 -26.79 -10.64
CA VAL A 195 11.57 -25.45 -10.04
C VAL A 195 11.08 -25.53 -8.60
N MET A 196 9.98 -26.23 -8.33
CA MET A 196 9.47 -26.47 -6.98
C MET A 196 10.49 -27.15 -6.08
N ASP A 197 11.13 -28.24 -6.54
CA ASP A 197 12.17 -28.96 -5.79
C ASP A 197 13.29 -28.01 -5.35
N CYS A 198 13.81 -27.21 -6.30
CA CYS A 198 14.92 -26.30 -6.06
C CYS A 198 14.49 -25.08 -5.23
N PHE A 199 13.30 -24.52 -5.47
CA PHE A 199 12.77 -23.39 -4.71
C PHE A 199 12.60 -23.74 -3.22
N ILE A 200 12.03 -24.92 -2.93
CA ILE A 200 11.84 -25.38 -1.55
C ILE A 200 13.19 -25.51 -0.84
N ALA A 201 14.19 -26.08 -1.52
CA ALA A 201 15.51 -26.32 -0.96
C ALA A 201 16.40 -25.06 -0.86
N GLU A 202 16.42 -24.22 -1.90
CA GLU A 202 17.43 -23.17 -2.09
C GLU A 202 16.84 -21.75 -2.07
N GLY A 203 15.51 -21.61 -2.17
CA GLY A 203 14.80 -20.33 -2.07
C GLY A 203 14.56 -19.62 -3.40
N PRO A 204 14.23 -18.30 -3.36
CA PRO A 204 13.61 -17.59 -4.47
C PRO A 204 14.52 -17.27 -5.66
N ASN A 205 15.85 -17.26 -5.49
CA ASN A 205 16.78 -16.97 -6.59
C ASN A 205 16.61 -17.94 -7.77
N ILE A 206 16.17 -19.16 -7.49
CA ILE A 206 15.85 -20.18 -8.49
C ILE A 206 14.85 -19.67 -9.54
N LEU A 207 13.89 -18.82 -9.13
CA LEU A 207 12.89 -18.28 -10.04
C LEU A 207 13.53 -17.39 -11.10
N LEU A 208 14.45 -16.53 -10.71
CA LEU A 208 15.17 -15.64 -11.62
C LEU A 208 16.07 -16.42 -12.58
N GLN A 209 16.84 -17.38 -12.05
CA GLN A 209 17.73 -18.22 -12.86
C GLN A 209 16.97 -19.04 -13.90
N MET A 210 15.82 -19.59 -13.51
CA MET A 210 14.96 -20.33 -14.44
C MET A 210 14.41 -19.43 -15.54
N GLY A 211 13.97 -18.21 -15.20
CA GLY A 211 13.53 -17.22 -16.17
C GLY A 211 14.61 -16.88 -17.18
N LEU A 212 15.85 -16.68 -16.73
CA LEU A 212 16.99 -16.37 -17.62
C LEU A 212 17.28 -17.55 -18.55
N ALA A 213 17.27 -18.78 -18.03
CA ALA A 213 17.50 -19.97 -18.84
C ALA A 213 16.42 -20.16 -19.90
N ILE A 214 15.15 -19.90 -19.56
CA ILE A 214 14.02 -19.97 -20.51
C ILE A 214 14.22 -18.97 -21.65
N LEU A 215 14.58 -17.72 -21.33
CA LEU A 215 14.82 -16.68 -22.32
C LEU A 215 16.05 -16.99 -23.18
N SER A 216 17.15 -17.41 -22.56
CA SER A 216 18.39 -17.77 -23.26
C SER A 216 18.18 -18.93 -24.23
N THR A 217 17.42 -19.96 -23.83
CA THR A 217 17.10 -21.12 -24.69
C THR A 217 16.35 -20.71 -25.96
N HIS A 218 15.56 -19.63 -25.90
CA HIS A 218 14.71 -19.17 -27.00
C HIS A 218 15.18 -17.84 -27.61
N GLU A 219 16.40 -17.39 -27.30
CA GLU A 219 16.87 -16.05 -27.65
C GLU A 219 16.77 -15.76 -29.15
N GLU A 220 17.21 -16.68 -30.01
CA GLU A 220 17.13 -16.52 -31.47
C GLU A 220 15.71 -16.36 -32.01
N GLN A 221 14.72 -16.97 -31.34
CA GLN A 221 13.32 -16.87 -31.73
C GLN A 221 12.72 -15.57 -31.20
N LEU A 222 13.04 -15.21 -29.96
CA LEU A 222 12.58 -13.98 -29.31
C LEU A 222 13.09 -12.72 -30.03
N LEU A 223 14.32 -12.73 -30.54
CA LEU A 223 14.91 -11.64 -31.34
C LEU A 223 14.16 -11.36 -32.65
N LYS A 224 13.28 -12.26 -33.10
CA LYS A 224 12.45 -12.09 -34.29
C LYS A 224 11.08 -11.49 -33.98
N LEU A 225 10.72 -11.35 -32.70
CA LEU A 225 9.41 -10.90 -32.25
C LEU A 225 9.48 -9.45 -31.79
N ASP A 226 8.54 -8.62 -32.21
CA ASP A 226 8.54 -7.17 -31.98
C ASP A 226 7.46 -6.71 -30.98
N ASN A 227 6.73 -7.64 -30.37
CA ASN A 227 5.66 -7.32 -29.44
C ASN A 227 5.51 -8.36 -28.32
N ILE A 228 5.00 -7.91 -27.17
CA ILE A 228 4.83 -8.74 -25.97
C ILE A 228 3.83 -9.90 -26.15
N VAL A 229 2.83 -9.75 -27.02
CA VAL A 229 1.82 -10.79 -27.23
C VAL A 229 2.46 -12.00 -27.88
N SER A 230 3.20 -11.81 -28.97
CA SER A 230 3.92 -12.89 -29.65
C SER A 230 5.01 -13.51 -28.76
N VAL A 231 5.72 -12.70 -27.97
CA VAL A 231 6.69 -13.20 -26.98
C VAL A 231 6.00 -14.12 -25.97
N LYS A 232 4.86 -13.69 -25.42
CA LYS A 232 4.10 -14.50 -24.46
C LYS A 232 3.58 -15.80 -25.10
N GLU A 233 3.05 -15.75 -26.32
CA GLU A 233 2.57 -16.94 -27.04
C GLU A 233 3.69 -17.96 -27.28
N LEU A 234 4.88 -17.49 -27.65
CA LEU A 234 6.05 -18.35 -27.79
C LEU A 234 6.41 -19.01 -26.44
N LEU A 235 6.51 -18.21 -25.38
CA LEU A 235 6.91 -18.71 -24.05
C LEU A 235 5.87 -19.68 -23.44
N ASP A 236 4.58 -19.47 -23.68
CA ASP A 236 3.50 -20.35 -23.22
C ASP A 236 3.48 -21.71 -23.97
N THR A 237 4.05 -21.77 -25.18
CA THR A 237 4.06 -22.98 -26.03
C THR A 237 5.44 -23.63 -26.16
N ALA A 238 6.47 -22.99 -25.61
CA ALA A 238 7.84 -23.45 -25.67
C ALA A 238 8.02 -24.84 -25.03
N GLN A 239 8.83 -25.67 -25.69
CA GLN A 239 9.24 -26.97 -25.17
C GLN A 239 10.68 -26.90 -24.69
N PHE A 240 10.99 -27.61 -23.62
CA PHE A 240 12.29 -27.57 -22.99
C PHE A 240 12.78 -28.98 -22.68
N ASP A 241 14.06 -29.25 -22.99
CA ASP A 241 14.76 -30.30 -22.26
C ASP A 241 14.98 -29.79 -20.84
N CYS A 242 14.20 -30.33 -19.90
CA CYS A 242 14.24 -29.90 -18.50
C CYS A 242 15.64 -30.02 -17.89
N THR A 243 16.45 -30.98 -18.36
CA THR A 243 17.79 -31.25 -17.81
C THR A 243 18.78 -30.24 -18.34
N ALA A 244 18.74 -29.98 -19.65
CA ALA A 244 19.53 -28.92 -20.26
C ALA A 244 19.16 -27.55 -19.67
N LEU A 245 17.86 -27.27 -19.49
CA LEU A 245 17.37 -26.02 -18.93
C LEU A 245 17.88 -25.79 -17.49
N CYS A 246 17.79 -26.82 -16.63
CA CYS A 246 18.32 -26.73 -15.26
C CYS A 246 19.84 -26.56 -15.26
N LYS A 247 20.56 -27.25 -16.15
CA LYS A 247 22.01 -27.11 -16.28
C LYS A 247 22.39 -25.68 -16.66
N LEU A 248 21.74 -25.12 -17.69
CA LEU A 248 21.92 -23.73 -18.12
C LEU A 248 21.63 -22.75 -16.97
N ALA A 249 20.50 -22.92 -16.28
CA ALA A 249 20.11 -22.05 -15.16
C ALA A 249 21.12 -22.08 -14.00
N PHE A 250 21.60 -23.27 -13.62
CA PHE A 250 22.33 -23.47 -12.37
C PHE A 250 23.85 -23.57 -12.52
N GLU A 251 24.38 -23.75 -13.73
CA GLU A 251 25.82 -23.82 -13.99
C GLU A 251 26.32 -22.62 -14.79
N GLU A 252 25.60 -22.20 -15.82
CA GLU A 252 26.07 -21.17 -16.76
C GLU A 252 25.52 -19.77 -16.41
N LEU A 253 24.27 -19.69 -15.95
CA LEU A 253 23.58 -18.46 -15.58
C LEU A 253 23.51 -18.26 -14.07
N GLN A 254 24.59 -18.59 -13.36
CA GLN A 254 24.66 -18.42 -11.91
C GLN A 254 24.51 -16.95 -11.50
N VAL A 255 23.76 -16.75 -10.42
CA VAL A 255 23.58 -15.48 -9.72
C VAL A 255 24.18 -15.59 -8.33
N ASP A 256 24.94 -14.58 -7.91
CA ASP A 256 25.55 -14.56 -6.58
C ASP A 256 24.51 -14.20 -5.50
N HIS A 257 24.48 -14.94 -4.39
CA HIS A 257 23.44 -14.77 -3.37
C HIS A 257 23.58 -13.47 -2.58
N GLU A 258 24.81 -13.03 -2.29
CA GLU A 258 25.05 -11.78 -1.55
C GLU A 258 24.67 -10.57 -2.40
N ASP A 259 25.10 -10.56 -3.67
CA ASP A 259 24.70 -9.55 -4.66
C ASP A 259 23.17 -9.48 -4.80
N MET A 260 22.49 -10.62 -4.87
CA MET A 260 21.02 -10.65 -5.00
C MET A 260 20.28 -10.02 -3.83
N ASN A 261 20.75 -10.20 -2.59
CA ASN A 261 20.15 -9.54 -1.43
C ASN A 261 20.39 -8.03 -1.44
N ALA A 262 21.58 -7.60 -1.85
CA ALA A 262 21.89 -6.17 -2.02
C ALA A 262 20.99 -5.53 -3.09
N ARG A 263 20.81 -6.19 -4.24
CA ARG A 263 19.90 -5.74 -5.31
C ARG A 263 18.44 -5.65 -4.84
N ARG A 264 17.95 -6.65 -4.09
CA ARG A 264 16.59 -6.61 -3.49
C ARG A 264 16.42 -5.42 -2.57
N ASN A 265 17.37 -5.17 -1.68
CA ASN A 265 17.32 -4.03 -0.76
C ASN A 265 17.31 -2.70 -1.53
N TYR A 266 18.14 -2.56 -2.56
CA TYR A 266 18.20 -1.38 -3.41
C TYR A 266 16.87 -1.12 -4.15
N HIS A 267 16.33 -2.12 -4.85
CA HIS A 267 15.08 -1.98 -5.60
C HIS A 267 13.87 -1.80 -4.69
N LYS A 268 13.86 -2.44 -3.51
CA LYS A 268 12.83 -2.26 -2.49
C LYS A 268 12.81 -0.82 -1.98
N TYR A 269 13.99 -0.26 -1.67
CA TYR A 269 14.11 1.15 -1.28
C TYR A 269 13.54 2.09 -2.36
N ARG A 270 13.92 1.87 -3.63
CA ARG A 270 13.42 2.66 -4.77
C ARG A 270 11.91 2.55 -4.94
N ALA A 271 11.35 1.34 -4.86
CA ALA A 271 9.92 1.11 -4.97
C ALA A 271 9.13 1.79 -3.83
N LEU A 272 9.66 1.76 -2.60
CA LEU A 272 9.07 2.48 -1.46
C LEU A 272 9.08 3.99 -1.67
N GLN A 273 10.18 4.57 -2.19
CA GLN A 273 10.24 6.00 -2.54
C GLN A 273 9.21 6.37 -3.61
N GLU A 274 9.05 5.54 -4.65
CA GLU A 274 8.07 5.76 -5.71
C GLU A 274 6.63 5.69 -5.18
N LEU A 275 6.33 4.72 -4.32
CA LEU A 275 5.04 4.61 -3.64
C LEU A 275 4.75 5.85 -2.78
N HIS A 276 5.74 6.30 -2.02
CA HIS A 276 5.63 7.51 -1.20
C HIS A 276 5.35 8.75 -2.08
N LYS A 277 6.05 8.88 -3.21
CA LYS A 277 5.84 9.97 -4.17
C LYS A 277 4.43 9.92 -4.79
N ARG A 278 3.95 8.73 -5.17
CA ARG A 278 2.59 8.54 -5.70
C ARG A 278 1.52 8.87 -4.67
N ASN A 279 1.68 8.43 -3.43
CA ASN A 279 0.78 8.77 -2.34
C ASN A 279 0.74 10.28 -2.11
N ASN A 280 1.88 10.96 -2.11
CA ASN A 280 1.95 12.41 -2.02
C ASN A 280 1.24 13.08 -3.19
N THR A 281 1.41 12.59 -4.42
CA THR A 281 0.70 13.13 -5.60
C THR A 281 -0.81 12.98 -5.47
N ASN A 282 -1.30 11.85 -4.96
CA ASN A 282 -2.72 11.62 -4.71
C ASN A 282 -3.26 12.56 -3.62
N ILE A 283 -2.52 12.73 -2.53
CA ILE A 283 -2.86 13.65 -1.44
C ILE A 283 -2.91 15.09 -1.97
N PHE A 284 -1.89 15.53 -2.72
CA PHE A 284 -1.83 16.88 -3.30
C PHE A 284 -2.99 17.10 -4.26
N GLY A 285 -3.26 16.13 -5.14
CA GLY A 285 -4.40 16.18 -6.06
C GLY A 285 -5.76 16.27 -5.35
N SER A 286 -5.90 15.64 -4.17
CA SER A 286 -7.10 15.75 -3.33
C SER A 286 -7.21 17.14 -2.70
N ILE A 287 -6.12 17.67 -2.15
CA ILE A 287 -6.05 18.99 -1.52
C ILE A 287 -6.36 20.10 -2.52
N ILE A 288 -5.76 20.06 -3.71
CA ILE A 288 -5.97 21.07 -4.77
C ILE A 288 -7.42 21.10 -5.24
N LYS A 289 -8.14 19.97 -5.19
CA LYS A 289 -9.57 19.92 -5.53
C LYS A 289 -10.46 20.52 -4.44
N LYS A 290 -10.01 20.52 -3.19
CA LYS A 290 -10.80 20.94 -2.02
C LYS A 290 -10.47 22.33 -1.50
N THR A 291 -9.32 22.88 -1.90
CA THR A 291 -8.79 24.16 -1.42
C THR A 291 -8.56 25.11 -2.61
N LYS A 292 -8.31 26.40 -2.34
CA LYS A 292 -7.92 27.36 -3.38
C LYS A 292 -6.42 27.38 -3.66
N PHE A 293 -5.64 26.49 -3.04
CA PHE A 293 -4.20 26.40 -3.26
C PHE A 293 -3.85 25.82 -4.64
N ASN A 294 -2.82 26.39 -5.26
CA ASN A 294 -2.22 25.83 -6.46
C ASN A 294 -1.13 24.79 -6.11
N GLN A 295 -0.74 23.99 -7.10
CA GLN A 295 0.26 22.92 -6.95
C GLN A 295 1.55 23.40 -6.28
N SER A 296 2.13 24.49 -6.77
CA SER A 296 3.41 25.00 -6.26
C SER A 296 3.33 25.39 -4.79
N ARG A 297 2.19 25.95 -4.36
CA ARG A 297 1.96 26.32 -2.96
C ARG A 297 1.77 25.10 -2.06
N VAL A 298 1.04 24.08 -2.53
CA VAL A 298 0.86 22.82 -1.78
C VAL A 298 2.19 22.11 -1.58
N GLU A 299 3.03 22.06 -2.60
CA GLU A 299 4.38 21.45 -2.52
C GLU A 299 5.28 22.20 -1.53
N GLN A 300 5.28 23.54 -1.57
CA GLN A 300 6.02 24.36 -0.62
C GLN A 300 5.57 24.08 0.82
N TYR A 301 4.26 24.12 1.09
CA TYR A 301 3.74 23.87 2.42
C TYR A 301 3.95 22.43 2.89
N TYR A 302 4.02 21.47 1.98
CA TYR A 302 4.36 20.09 2.33
C TYR A 302 5.81 19.96 2.83
N GLU A 303 6.78 20.63 2.18
CA GLU A 303 8.17 20.60 2.64
C GLU A 303 8.35 21.31 3.99
N GLU A 304 7.70 22.46 4.18
CA GLU A 304 7.68 23.17 5.47
C GLU A 304 7.02 22.32 6.56
N PHE A 305 5.85 21.72 6.29
CA PHE A 305 5.14 20.80 7.19
C PHE A 305 6.00 19.60 7.57
N LYS A 306 6.67 18.98 6.59
CA LYS A 306 7.55 17.83 6.79
C LYS A 306 8.80 18.19 7.59
N SER A 307 9.37 19.37 7.37
CA SER A 307 10.58 19.82 8.06
C SER A 307 10.40 20.02 9.56
N ALA A 308 9.16 20.21 10.01
CA ALA A 308 8.82 20.44 11.40
C ALA A 308 8.41 19.17 12.16
N ILE A 309 8.16 18.05 11.47
CA ILE A 309 7.84 16.78 12.11
C ILE A 309 9.15 16.10 12.56
N SER A 310 9.22 15.73 13.84
CA SER A 310 10.34 14.93 14.37
C SER A 310 10.46 13.59 13.61
N ILE A 311 11.70 13.17 13.34
CA ILE A 311 12.07 12.03 12.47
C ILE A 311 11.45 10.68 12.93
N ASP A 312 10.96 10.60 14.18
CA ASP A 312 10.51 9.35 14.81
C ASP A 312 9.02 9.00 14.60
N SER A 313 8.19 9.84 13.92
CA SER A 313 6.78 9.51 13.71
C SER A 313 6.55 8.66 12.44
N THR A 314 6.03 7.45 12.62
CA THR A 314 5.65 6.55 11.50
C THR A 314 4.40 7.01 10.74
N ALA A 315 3.67 7.97 11.31
CA ALA A 315 2.55 8.67 10.68
C ALA A 315 2.95 10.14 10.54
N PHE A 316 3.17 10.61 9.30
CA PHE A 316 3.46 12.01 8.97
C PHE A 316 2.30 12.95 9.36
N SER A 317 2.12 13.17 10.66
CA SER A 317 1.09 13.95 11.30
C SER A 317 1.71 14.88 12.34
N LEU A 318 1.10 16.04 12.56
CA LEU A 318 1.54 17.00 13.56
C LEU A 318 0.88 16.70 14.91
N HIS A 319 1.70 16.57 15.96
CA HIS A 319 1.23 16.72 17.32
C HIS A 319 1.08 18.21 17.68
N PHE A 320 0.38 18.48 18.79
CA PHE A 320 0.11 19.85 19.24
C PHE A 320 1.37 20.73 19.36
N ASP A 321 2.45 20.18 19.92
CA ASP A 321 3.71 20.90 20.12
C ASP A 321 4.36 21.35 18.79
N ASP A 322 4.25 20.51 17.75
CA ASP A 322 4.79 20.80 16.41
C ASP A 322 3.86 21.74 15.63
N PHE A 323 2.54 21.62 15.82
CA PHE A 323 1.52 22.41 15.12
C PHE A 323 1.74 23.91 15.29
N ARG A 324 2.02 24.38 16.51
CA ARG A 324 2.23 25.81 16.78
C ARG A 324 3.40 26.38 15.96
N GLY A 325 4.47 25.61 15.83
CA GLY A 325 5.66 26.00 15.06
C GLY A 325 5.36 26.12 13.57
N VAL A 326 4.73 25.08 13.00
CA VAL A 326 4.36 25.05 11.57
C VAL A 326 3.34 26.13 11.23
N PHE A 327 2.33 26.30 12.07
CA PHE A 327 1.31 27.30 11.87
C PHE A 327 1.88 28.71 11.89
N GLY A 328 2.71 29.03 12.90
CA GLY A 328 3.33 30.34 13.03
C GLY A 328 4.32 30.67 11.90
N SER A 329 5.00 29.66 11.34
CA SER A 329 5.90 29.90 10.20
C SER A 329 5.14 30.25 8.92
N MET A 330 3.97 29.66 8.70
CA MET A 330 3.15 29.82 7.50
C MET A 330 2.18 31.01 7.59
N VAL A 331 1.66 31.30 8.77
CA VAL A 331 0.67 32.37 9.03
C VAL A 331 1.32 33.44 9.91
N LYS A 332 2.35 34.11 9.39
CA LYS A 332 3.17 35.08 10.14
C LYS A 332 2.40 36.29 10.68
N TRP A 333 1.31 36.64 10.01
CA TRP A 333 0.43 37.73 10.42
C TRP A 333 -0.53 37.35 11.55
N TRP A 334 -0.60 36.07 11.92
CA TRP A 334 -1.48 35.63 12.99
C TRP A 334 -1.13 36.37 14.30
N PRO A 335 -2.13 36.85 15.07
CA PRO A 335 -1.85 37.69 16.23
C PRO A 335 -0.91 37.02 17.23
N VAL A 336 0.15 37.72 17.63
CA VAL A 336 1.16 37.20 18.57
C VAL A 336 0.58 36.93 19.96
N ASP A 337 -0.42 37.72 20.37
CA ASP A 337 -1.16 37.56 21.63
C ASP A 337 -2.22 36.44 21.57
N PHE A 338 -2.37 35.75 20.44
CA PHE A 338 -3.27 34.60 20.35
C PHE A 338 -2.70 33.42 21.12
N THR A 339 -3.40 33.02 22.18
CA THR A 339 -2.95 31.99 23.11
C THR A 339 -3.73 30.68 22.98
N GLU A 340 -4.85 30.70 22.26
CA GLU A 340 -5.82 29.62 22.13
C GLU A 340 -5.45 28.61 21.04
N PHE A 341 -4.16 28.26 20.93
CA PHE A 341 -3.66 27.29 19.95
C PHE A 341 -4.27 25.90 20.15
N GLU A 342 -4.63 25.50 21.37
CA GLU A 342 -5.30 24.22 21.65
C GLU A 342 -6.66 24.14 20.95
N LYS A 343 -7.49 25.18 21.08
CA LYS A 343 -8.78 25.24 20.38
C LYS A 343 -8.60 25.31 18.85
N LEU A 344 -7.56 25.99 18.38
CA LEU A 344 -7.25 26.04 16.95
C LEU A 344 -6.81 24.67 16.42
N PHE A 345 -6.00 23.94 17.19
CA PHE A 345 -5.60 22.57 16.90
C PHE A 345 -6.83 21.66 16.83
N ASP A 346 -7.72 21.74 17.81
CA ASP A 346 -8.98 20.98 17.83
C ASP A 346 -9.86 21.26 16.61
N LEU A 347 -9.88 22.50 16.11
CA LEU A 347 -10.65 22.86 14.92
C LEU A 347 -10.01 22.30 13.63
N PHE A 348 -8.70 22.08 13.62
CA PHE A 348 -7.98 21.48 12.49
C PHE A 348 -8.06 19.95 12.52
N ASP A 349 -8.04 19.33 13.70
CA ASP A 349 -8.22 17.89 13.89
C ASP A 349 -9.70 17.50 13.62
N GLN A 350 -9.97 17.08 12.39
CA GLN A 350 -11.31 16.69 11.95
C GLN A 350 -11.67 15.28 12.40
N HIS A 351 -10.67 14.40 12.52
CA HIS A 351 -10.86 13.01 12.95
C HIS A 351 -10.95 12.84 14.47
N LYS A 352 -10.56 13.85 15.25
CA LYS A 352 -10.53 13.84 16.71
C LYS A 352 -9.61 12.74 17.25
N ASP A 353 -8.45 12.59 16.63
CA ASP A 353 -7.43 11.60 16.97
C ASP A 353 -6.16 12.20 17.58
N GLU A 354 -6.21 13.48 17.98
CA GLU A 354 -5.14 14.23 18.65
C GLU A 354 -3.88 14.42 17.78
N VAL A 355 -4.03 14.24 16.47
CA VAL A 355 -2.98 14.49 15.48
C VAL A 355 -3.57 15.17 14.24
N ILE A 356 -2.79 16.04 13.61
CA ILE A 356 -3.24 16.72 12.38
C ILE A 356 -2.48 16.15 11.19
N THR A 357 -3.19 15.49 10.28
CA THR A 357 -2.61 15.06 9.00
C THR A 357 -2.33 16.25 8.09
N PHE A 358 -1.44 16.10 7.10
CA PHE A 358 -1.21 17.16 6.10
C PHE A 358 -2.49 17.60 5.38
N THR A 359 -3.44 16.68 5.17
CA THR A 359 -4.72 17.02 4.52
C THR A 359 -5.57 17.92 5.41
N GLU A 360 -5.72 17.57 6.69
CA GLU A 360 -6.46 18.39 7.67
C GLU A 360 -5.83 19.76 7.85
N TYR A 361 -4.50 19.79 7.97
CA TYR A 361 -3.75 21.03 8.08
C TYR A 361 -4.03 21.97 6.91
N MET A 362 -3.97 21.45 5.68
CA MET A 362 -4.22 22.23 4.47
C MET A 362 -5.67 22.70 4.34
N LEU A 363 -6.64 21.90 4.80
CA LEU A 363 -8.06 22.30 4.82
C LEU A 363 -8.32 23.42 5.84
N GLY A 364 -7.76 23.31 7.04
CA GLY A 364 -7.85 24.37 8.05
C GLY A 364 -7.16 25.66 7.59
N LEU A 365 -5.99 25.54 6.96
CA LEU A 365 -5.26 26.67 6.42
C LEU A 365 -6.01 27.37 5.27
N ASP A 366 -6.71 26.62 4.42
CA ASP A 366 -7.56 27.19 3.37
C ASP A 366 -8.73 27.99 3.95
N ILE A 367 -9.32 27.53 5.06
CA ILE A 367 -10.34 28.31 5.78
C ILE A 367 -9.76 29.64 6.26
N ILE A 368 -8.53 29.66 6.78
CA ILE A 368 -7.91 30.88 7.31
C ILE A 368 -7.55 31.87 6.21
N MET A 369 -7.00 31.41 5.10
CA MET A 369 -6.49 32.30 4.06
C MET A 369 -7.53 32.63 2.98
N HIS A 370 -8.48 31.72 2.74
CA HIS A 370 -9.40 31.80 1.62
C HIS A 370 -10.87 31.61 2.01
N GLY A 371 -11.17 31.49 3.30
CA GLY A 371 -12.50 31.21 3.81
C GLY A 371 -13.52 32.26 3.41
N SER A 372 -14.73 31.79 3.11
CA SER A 372 -15.88 32.68 3.01
C SER A 372 -16.16 33.35 4.35
N MET A 373 -16.89 34.48 4.32
CA MET A 373 -17.20 35.21 5.55
C MET A 373 -17.89 34.35 6.61
N ILE A 374 -18.73 33.40 6.20
CA ILE A 374 -19.38 32.47 7.13
C ILE A 374 -18.40 31.45 7.72
N GLN A 375 -17.41 30.98 6.96
CA GLN A 375 -16.38 30.06 7.45
C GLN A 375 -15.45 30.77 8.45
N HIS A 376 -15.07 32.03 8.18
CA HIS A 376 -14.32 32.83 9.16
C HIS A 376 -15.13 33.08 10.43
N GLN A 377 -16.44 33.36 10.31
CA GLN A 377 -17.32 33.48 11.48
C GLN A 377 -17.39 32.17 12.27
N GLN A 378 -17.52 31.02 11.61
CA GLN A 378 -17.53 29.70 12.27
C GLN A 378 -16.21 29.43 13.00
N LEU A 379 -15.08 29.70 12.34
CA LEU A 379 -13.75 29.56 12.93
C LEU A 379 -13.62 30.42 14.20
N VAL A 380 -13.89 31.72 14.08
CA VAL A 380 -13.77 32.67 15.19
C VAL A 380 -14.73 32.34 16.34
N PHE A 381 -15.96 31.93 16.02
CA PHE A 381 -16.91 31.49 17.03
C PHE A 381 -16.43 30.23 17.74
N GLY A 382 -15.92 29.24 17.00
CA GLY A 382 -15.35 28.02 17.59
C GLY A 382 -14.16 28.29 18.52
N LEU A 383 -13.34 29.31 18.21
CA LEU A 383 -12.19 29.68 19.04
C LEU A 383 -12.59 30.33 20.37
N TYR A 384 -13.59 31.22 20.36
CA TYR A 384 -13.89 32.06 21.52
C TYR A 384 -15.19 31.74 22.24
N SER A 385 -16.05 30.89 21.68
CA SER A 385 -17.25 30.44 22.38
C SER A 385 -16.89 29.49 23.53
N GLU A 386 -17.73 29.54 24.56
CA GLU A 386 -17.76 28.62 25.69
C GLU A 386 -19.18 28.08 25.80
N ASN A 387 -19.34 26.75 25.79
CA ASN A 387 -20.65 26.09 25.81
C ASN A 387 -21.62 26.63 24.72
N ASP A 388 -21.13 26.74 23.48
CA ASP A 388 -21.87 27.26 22.32
C ASP A 388 -22.37 28.71 22.43
N HIS A 389 -21.77 29.50 23.32
CA HIS A 389 -22.11 30.90 23.51
C HIS A 389 -20.86 31.78 23.58
N LEU A 390 -20.95 32.99 23.02
CA LEU A 390 -19.88 33.99 23.01
C LEU A 390 -20.31 35.22 23.81
N SER A 391 -19.50 35.64 24.78
CA SER A 391 -19.78 36.88 25.53
C SER A 391 -19.52 38.12 24.68
N ARG A 392 -20.30 39.18 24.88
CA ARG A 392 -20.07 40.49 24.22
C ARG A 392 -18.66 41.03 24.49
N THR A 393 -18.10 40.78 25.67
CA THR A 393 -16.72 41.18 25.99
C THR A 393 -15.71 40.52 25.05
N LEU A 394 -15.77 39.20 24.89
CA LEU A 394 -14.90 38.45 23.98
C LEU A 394 -15.17 38.77 22.50
N LEU A 395 -16.42 39.12 22.17
CA LEU A 395 -16.79 39.58 20.83
C LEU A 395 -15.94 40.79 20.40
N TYR A 396 -15.93 41.86 21.21
CA TYR A 396 -15.21 43.09 20.87
C TYR A 396 -13.70 42.98 21.08
N GLN A 397 -13.25 42.29 22.14
CA GLN A 397 -11.83 42.22 22.48
C GLN A 397 -11.03 41.25 21.60
N LYS A 398 -11.64 40.15 21.14
CA LYS A 398 -10.92 39.08 20.44
C LYS A 398 -11.55 38.67 19.11
N ALA A 399 -12.87 38.45 19.08
CA ALA A 399 -13.53 37.87 17.91
C ALA A 399 -13.58 38.83 16.70
N LEU A 400 -14.03 40.07 16.89
CA LEU A 400 -14.09 41.07 15.82
C LEU A 400 -12.71 41.45 15.25
N PRO A 401 -11.67 41.69 16.08
CA PRO A 401 -10.30 41.89 15.59
C PRO A 401 -9.82 40.76 14.69
N LEU A 402 -9.93 39.51 15.15
CA LEU A 402 -9.48 38.35 14.37
C LEU A 402 -10.31 38.16 13.09
N LEU A 403 -11.64 38.34 13.17
CA LEU A 403 -12.52 38.24 12.00
C LEU A 403 -12.21 39.30 10.94
N SER A 404 -11.88 40.52 11.37
CA SER A 404 -11.47 41.59 10.48
C SER A 404 -10.12 41.27 9.80
N LEU A 405 -9.15 40.78 10.56
CA LEU A 405 -7.84 40.37 10.06
C LEU A 405 -7.95 39.24 9.02
N LEU A 406 -8.73 38.19 9.32
CA LEU A 406 -9.00 37.08 8.38
C LEU A 406 -9.60 37.58 7.07
N ASN A 407 -10.54 38.52 7.14
CA ASN A 407 -11.15 39.10 5.94
C ASN A 407 -10.19 40.03 5.17
N TYR A 408 -9.36 40.81 5.87
CA TYR A 408 -8.33 41.67 5.26
C TYR A 408 -7.32 40.84 4.47
N TYR A 409 -6.73 39.81 5.08
CA TYR A 409 -5.74 38.96 4.42
C TYR A 409 -6.32 38.16 3.25
N ARG A 410 -7.57 37.69 3.37
CA ARG A 410 -8.29 37.08 2.25
C ARG A 410 -8.49 38.05 1.09
N ASP A 411 -8.97 39.26 1.37
CA ASP A 411 -9.27 40.26 0.34
C ASP A 411 -7.97 40.79 -0.31
N ALA A 412 -6.88 40.91 0.45
CA ALA A 412 -5.56 41.25 -0.07
C ALA A 412 -5.01 40.17 -1.03
N ASP A 413 -5.16 38.89 -0.69
CA ASP A 413 -4.78 37.77 -1.56
C ASP A 413 -5.63 37.73 -2.84
N LEU A 414 -6.94 38.00 -2.74
CA LEU A 414 -7.83 38.05 -3.92
C LEU A 414 -7.50 39.20 -4.87
N ASN A 415 -7.11 40.35 -4.32
CA ASN A 415 -6.86 41.57 -5.10
C ASN A 415 -5.39 41.77 -5.48
N GLY A 416 -4.49 40.87 -5.06
CA GLY A 416 -3.04 40.97 -5.30
C GLY A 416 -2.41 42.19 -4.63
N GLN A 417 -2.94 42.62 -3.49
CA GLN A 417 -2.43 43.77 -2.74
C GLN A 417 -1.28 43.36 -1.82
N GLU A 418 -0.31 44.25 -1.58
CA GLU A 418 0.70 44.04 -0.55
C GLU A 418 0.04 43.96 0.82
N LYS A 419 0.40 42.92 1.58
CA LYS A 419 -0.07 42.69 2.95
C LYS A 419 0.71 43.62 3.89
N ASP A 420 0.01 44.47 4.62
CA ASP A 420 0.60 45.28 5.69
C ASP A 420 0.44 44.57 7.03
N ASP A 421 1.55 44.06 7.57
CA ASP A 421 1.59 43.34 8.84
C ASP A 421 1.29 44.22 10.06
N ALA A 422 1.15 45.54 9.89
CA ALA A 422 0.79 46.49 10.95
C ALA A 422 -0.73 46.74 11.08
N PHE A 423 -1.59 46.08 10.29
CA PHE A 423 -3.03 46.30 10.35
C PHE A 423 -3.66 45.60 11.56
N PHE A 424 -3.98 46.35 12.61
CA PHE A 424 -4.76 45.86 13.75
C PHE A 424 -5.98 46.77 14.01
N PRO A 425 -7.20 46.33 13.65
CA PRO A 425 -8.40 47.13 13.86
C PRO A 425 -8.79 47.18 15.34
N LEU A 426 -9.04 48.39 15.84
CA LEU A 426 -9.50 48.64 17.22
C LEU A 426 -11.02 48.80 17.24
N PHE A 427 -11.71 47.96 18.00
CA PHE A 427 -13.16 48.03 18.19
C PHE A 427 -13.48 48.56 19.59
N GLU A 428 -14.27 49.63 19.69
CA GLU A 428 -14.70 50.17 20.98
C GLU A 428 -15.77 49.27 21.63
N PHE A 429 -15.49 48.80 22.85
CA PHE A 429 -16.47 48.09 23.66
C PHE A 429 -17.52 49.07 24.21
N LYS A 430 -18.79 48.81 23.92
CA LYS A 430 -19.92 49.52 24.52
C LYS A 430 -20.59 48.63 25.56
N PRO A 431 -20.40 48.87 26.87
CA PRO A 431 -21.11 48.12 27.90
C PRO A 431 -22.59 48.51 27.85
N GLU A 432 -23.44 47.61 27.37
CA GLU A 432 -24.89 47.65 27.64
C GLU A 432 -25.18 46.78 28.88
N GLU A 433 -26.24 47.11 29.62
CA GLU A 433 -26.61 46.41 30.86
C GLU A 433 -26.99 44.94 30.59
N GLY A 434 -26.08 44.02 30.96
CA GLY A 434 -26.26 42.57 30.90
C GLY A 434 -25.20 41.89 30.02
N GLU A 435 -24.51 40.87 30.55
CA GLU A 435 -23.67 39.96 29.75
C GLU A 435 -24.58 39.08 28.88
N GLU A 436 -25.05 39.64 27.77
CA GLU A 436 -25.80 38.88 26.79
C GLU A 436 -24.85 37.89 26.10
N MET A 437 -25.14 36.61 26.27
CA MET A 437 -24.43 35.49 25.67
C MET A 437 -24.98 35.25 24.26
N LEU A 438 -24.12 35.36 23.25
CA LEU A 438 -24.51 35.25 21.84
C LEU A 438 -24.35 33.80 21.36
N ASP A 439 -25.43 33.20 20.88
CA ASP A 439 -25.33 31.99 20.05
C ASP A 439 -24.69 32.31 18.68
N PHE A 440 -24.40 31.28 17.88
CA PHE A 440 -23.77 31.49 16.57
C PHE A 440 -24.62 32.35 15.62
N GLY A 441 -25.95 32.26 15.66
CA GLY A 441 -26.85 33.02 14.81
C GLY A 441 -26.84 34.52 15.15
N ALA A 442 -26.89 34.83 16.45
CA ALA A 442 -26.77 36.18 16.99
C ALA A 442 -25.38 36.76 16.71
N PHE A 443 -24.31 36.00 16.98
CA PHE A 443 -22.93 36.38 16.64
C PHE A 443 -22.77 36.74 15.16
N ARG A 444 -23.28 35.89 14.27
CA ARG A 444 -23.20 36.09 12.81
C ARG A 444 -23.87 37.38 12.39
N THR A 445 -25.06 37.66 12.92
CA THR A 445 -25.85 38.84 12.56
C THR A 445 -25.20 40.11 13.09
N THR A 446 -24.77 40.09 14.35
CA THR A 446 -24.13 41.23 15.03
C THR A 446 -22.78 41.58 14.41
N SER A 447 -21.92 40.59 14.16
CA SER A 447 -20.61 40.82 13.54
C SER A 447 -20.73 41.36 12.11
N LEU A 448 -21.71 40.90 11.32
CA LEU A 448 -22.00 41.46 10.00
C LEU A 448 -22.46 42.92 10.06
N ALA A 449 -23.29 43.27 11.04
CA ALA A 449 -23.77 44.64 11.21
C ALA A 449 -22.61 45.58 11.59
N ILE A 450 -21.76 45.18 12.54
CA ILE A 450 -20.62 45.98 13.00
C ILE A 450 -19.59 46.18 11.88
N LEU A 451 -19.20 45.11 11.18
CA LEU A 451 -18.21 45.19 10.09
C LEU A 451 -18.71 45.96 8.85
N LYS A 452 -20.04 46.15 8.70
CA LYS A 452 -20.62 47.03 7.66
C LYS A 452 -20.65 48.50 8.05
N ILE A 453 -20.63 48.81 9.36
CA ILE A 453 -20.64 50.19 9.86
C ILE A 453 -19.23 50.81 9.75
N GLU A 454 -18.18 49.99 9.69
CA GLU A 454 -16.78 50.43 9.60
C GLU A 454 -16.19 50.47 8.17
N LYS A 455 -16.90 49.96 7.16
CA LYS A 455 -16.57 50.12 5.73
C LYS A 455 -17.29 51.32 5.15
#